data_AF-A0AAW6M728-F1
#
_entry.id   AF-A0AAW6M728-F1
#
_cell.length_a   1.000
_cell.length_b   1.000
_cell.length_c   1.000
_cell.angle_alpha   90.00
_cell.angle_beta   90.00
_cell.angle_gamma   90.00
#
_symmetry.space_group_name_H-M   'P 1'
#
loop_
_entity.id
_entity.type
_entity.pdbx_description
1 polymer ?
#
loop_
_entity_poly.entity_id
_entity_poly.type
_entity_poly.pdbx_seq_one_letter_code
_entity_poly.pdbx_strand_id
1 'polypeptide(L)'
;GSASYMEEEFGHKPTDEEIHTLVMSWYNSQTDAAILSGFAYKGAPVWLSVANQYNYKAAYDLAVQTGGETLPVTFKFGSDEQPEYYTFTQLDELKDFYTKAVGFIQKVLAEGWKKKDKFKLDLYRIE
;
A
#
# COMPACT_ATOMS: atom_id res chain seq x y z
N GLY A 1 -4.32 27.59 -4.15
CA GLY A 1 -4.28 26.27 -3.50
C GLY A 1 -4.89 25.27 -4.46
N SER A 2 -4.25 24.14 -4.68
CA SER A 2 -4.86 23.02 -5.41
C SER A 2 -5.60 22.14 -4.42
N ALA A 3 -6.83 21.74 -4.78
CA ALA A 3 -7.59 20.73 -4.08
C ALA A 3 -7.82 19.56 -5.04
N SER A 4 -7.64 18.34 -4.55
CA SER A 4 -8.07 17.13 -5.26
C SER A 4 -9.43 16.75 -4.71
N TYR A 5 -10.39 16.48 -5.58
CA TYR A 5 -11.72 15.99 -5.22
C TYR A 5 -12.07 14.74 -6.05
N MET A 6 -13.06 14.00 -5.58
CA MET A 6 -13.71 12.91 -6.32
C MET A 6 -15.18 13.27 -6.43
N GLU A 7 -15.77 13.03 -7.59
CA GLU A 7 -17.18 13.23 -7.88
C GLU A 7 -17.78 11.95 -8.48
N GLU A 8 -19.06 11.71 -8.20
CA GLU A 8 -19.87 10.63 -8.77
C GLU A 8 -21.28 11.19 -9.02
N GLU A 9 -21.84 10.93 -10.20
CA GLU A 9 -23.17 11.38 -10.58
C GLU A 9 -24.19 10.25 -10.47
N PHE A 10 -25.30 10.50 -9.78
CA PHE A 10 -26.43 9.58 -9.69
C PHE A 10 -27.61 10.13 -10.50
N GLY A 11 -28.22 9.28 -11.34
CA GLY A 11 -29.45 9.61 -12.08
C GLY A 11 -30.72 9.64 -11.22
N HIS A 12 -30.58 9.44 -9.91
CA HIS A 12 -31.63 9.38 -8.91
C HIS A 12 -31.12 9.96 -7.58
N LYS A 13 -32.02 10.14 -6.60
CA LYS A 13 -31.59 10.44 -5.23
C LYS A 13 -30.85 9.22 -4.68
N PRO A 14 -29.54 9.29 -4.43
CA PRO A 14 -28.79 8.12 -3.98
C PRO A 14 -29.28 7.68 -2.60
N THR A 15 -29.27 6.38 -2.40
CA THR A 15 -29.56 5.76 -1.12
C THR A 15 -28.38 5.93 -0.16
N ASP A 16 -28.66 5.81 1.14
CA ASP A 16 -27.64 5.82 2.19
C ASP A 16 -26.54 4.76 1.95
N GLU A 17 -26.92 3.60 1.42
CA GLU A 17 -26.00 2.50 1.09
C GLU A 17 -25.11 2.81 -0.13
N GLU A 18 -25.67 3.43 -1.18
CA GLU A 18 -24.90 3.87 -2.36
C GLU A 18 -23.83 4.89 -1.96
N ILE A 19 -24.19 5.89 -1.16
CA ILE A 19 -23.25 6.92 -0.67
C ILE A 19 -22.15 6.27 0.17
N HIS A 20 -22.54 5.43 1.13
CA HIS A 20 -21.57 4.75 2.00
C HIS A 20 -20.61 3.88 1.18
N THR A 21 -21.13 3.06 0.27
CA THR A 21 -20.34 2.15 -0.56
C THR A 21 -19.36 2.91 -1.45
N LEU A 22 -19.81 3.99 -2.09
CA LEU A 22 -18.96 4.84 -2.92
C LEU A 22 -17.80 5.42 -2.11
N VAL A 23 -18.10 6.05 -0.98
CA VAL A 23 -17.07 6.72 -0.16
C VAL A 23 -16.09 5.71 0.45
N MET A 24 -16.57 4.55 0.92
CA MET A 24 -15.69 3.49 1.43
C MET A 24 -14.79 2.92 0.34
N SER A 25 -15.32 2.70 -0.85
CA SER A 25 -14.57 2.19 -2.01
C SER A 25 -13.50 3.17 -2.46
N TRP A 26 -13.79 4.47 -2.42
CA TRP A 26 -12.80 5.50 -2.69
C TRP A 26 -11.67 5.50 -1.64
N TYR A 27 -11.99 5.45 -0.34
CA TYR A 27 -10.94 5.36 0.67
C TYR A 27 -10.09 4.09 0.54
N ASN A 28 -10.69 2.96 0.15
CA ASN A 28 -9.96 1.73 -0.18
C ASN A 28 -8.96 1.98 -1.32
N SER A 29 -9.42 2.52 -2.45
CA SER A 29 -8.56 2.72 -3.62
C SER A 29 -7.41 3.70 -3.34
N GLN A 30 -7.66 4.76 -2.57
CA GLN A 30 -6.61 5.69 -2.14
C GLN A 30 -5.58 5.03 -1.22
N THR A 31 -6.04 4.16 -0.31
CA THR A 31 -5.17 3.42 0.60
C THR A 31 -4.30 2.42 -0.19
N ASP A 32 -4.92 1.69 -1.12
CA ASP A 32 -4.23 0.71 -1.96
C ASP A 32 -3.20 1.38 -2.87
N ALA A 33 -3.54 2.51 -3.51
CA ALA A 33 -2.62 3.28 -4.33
C ALA A 33 -1.41 3.82 -3.54
N ALA A 34 -1.66 4.29 -2.30
CA ALA A 34 -0.62 4.75 -1.40
C ALA A 34 0.31 3.60 -0.94
N ILE A 35 -0.24 2.41 -0.68
CA ILE A 35 0.57 1.21 -0.39
C ILE A 35 1.42 0.85 -1.61
N LEU A 36 0.78 0.77 -2.78
CA LEU A 36 1.40 0.29 -4.01
C LEU A 36 2.67 1.05 -4.39
N SER A 37 2.67 2.36 -4.20
CA SER A 37 3.70 3.26 -4.76
C SER A 37 4.36 4.22 -3.76
N GLY A 38 3.86 4.29 -2.52
CA GLY A 38 4.32 5.29 -1.54
C GLY A 38 5.53 4.87 -0.71
N PHE A 39 6.03 3.64 -0.86
CA PHE A 39 7.20 3.15 -0.12
C PHE A 39 8.49 3.34 -0.92
N ALA A 40 9.53 3.79 -0.24
CA ALA A 40 10.88 3.84 -0.77
C ALA A 40 11.87 3.24 0.24
N TYR A 41 12.85 2.51 -0.27
CA TYR A 41 13.91 1.90 0.52
C TYR A 41 15.27 2.38 0.01
N LYS A 42 16.08 2.96 0.92
CA LYS A 42 17.39 3.56 0.57
C LYS A 42 17.32 4.57 -0.60
N GLY A 43 16.18 5.27 -0.72
CA GLY A 43 15.94 6.25 -1.78
C GLY A 43 15.31 5.68 -3.05
N ALA A 44 15.34 4.36 -3.25
CA ALA A 44 14.73 3.71 -4.40
C ALA A 44 13.22 3.47 -4.16
N PRO A 45 12.33 3.86 -5.09
CA PRO A 45 10.91 3.51 -5.03
C PRO A 45 10.71 2.00 -5.04
N VAL A 46 9.76 1.49 -4.25
CA VAL A 46 9.47 0.06 -4.16
C VAL A 46 8.00 -0.17 -4.45
N TRP A 47 7.72 -0.98 -5.46
CA TRP A 47 6.35 -1.32 -5.84
C TRP A 47 5.80 -2.41 -4.93
N LEU A 48 4.89 -2.07 -4.02
CA LEU A 48 4.31 -3.03 -3.07
C LEU A 48 3.02 -3.65 -3.62
N SER A 49 3.07 -4.23 -4.83
CA SER A 49 1.98 -5.05 -5.35
C SER A 49 1.76 -6.29 -4.46
N VAL A 50 0.58 -6.90 -4.51
CA VAL A 50 0.30 -8.14 -3.76
C VAL A 50 1.34 -9.23 -4.07
N ALA A 51 1.71 -9.39 -5.35
CA ALA A 51 2.73 -10.34 -5.77
C ALA A 51 4.11 -10.00 -5.17
N ASN A 52 4.50 -8.72 -5.16
CA ASN A 52 5.77 -8.31 -4.58
C ASN A 52 5.78 -8.47 -3.06
N GLN A 53 4.71 -8.09 -2.36
CA GLN A 53 4.57 -8.31 -0.92
C GLN A 53 4.68 -9.80 -0.56
N TYR A 54 4.05 -10.68 -1.34
CA TYR A 54 4.17 -12.12 -1.19
C TYR A 54 5.61 -12.59 -1.39
N ASN A 55 6.26 -12.16 -2.48
CA ASN A 55 7.64 -12.53 -2.80
C ASN A 55 8.63 -12.07 -1.72
N TYR A 56 8.50 -10.84 -1.23
CA TYR A 56 9.35 -10.29 -0.17
C TYR A 56 9.17 -11.07 1.13
N LYS A 57 7.92 -11.39 1.49
CA LYS A 57 7.62 -12.22 2.66
C LYS A 57 8.21 -13.62 2.52
N ALA A 58 7.97 -14.30 1.40
CA ALA A 58 8.44 -15.66 1.18
C ALA A 58 9.98 -15.74 1.21
N ALA A 59 10.66 -14.79 0.57
CA ALA A 59 12.11 -14.72 0.58
C ALA A 59 12.67 -14.45 1.98
N TYR A 60 12.07 -13.53 2.74
CA TYR A 60 12.49 -13.26 4.12
C TYR A 60 12.24 -14.46 5.03
N ASP A 61 11.03 -15.03 5.01
CA ASP A 61 10.67 -16.19 5.84
C ASP A 61 11.59 -17.38 5.55
N LEU A 62 11.88 -17.67 4.28
CA LEU A 62 12.74 -18.77 3.87
C LEU A 62 14.21 -18.53 4.28
N ALA A 63 14.72 -17.29 4.12
CA ALA A 63 16.06 -16.93 4.58
C ALA A 63 16.19 -17.05 6.11
N VAL A 64 15.16 -16.67 6.88
CA VAL A 64 15.16 -16.85 8.34
C VAL A 64 15.13 -18.34 8.70
N GLN A 65 14.26 -19.12 8.06
CA GLN A 65 14.09 -20.56 8.36
C GLN A 65 15.34 -21.39 8.04
N THR A 66 16.11 -20.98 7.04
CA THR A 66 17.33 -21.66 6.59
C THR A 66 18.62 -21.07 7.17
N GLY A 67 18.53 -20.07 8.04
CA GLY A 67 19.73 -19.38 8.55
C GLY A 67 20.52 -18.64 7.46
N GLY A 68 19.87 -18.27 6.36
CA GLY A 68 20.43 -17.47 5.27
C GLY A 68 20.90 -18.26 4.05
N GLU A 69 20.70 -19.58 3.97
CA GLU A 69 21.14 -20.39 2.82
C GLU A 69 20.53 -19.97 1.47
N THR A 70 19.36 -19.30 1.50
CA THR A 70 18.70 -18.79 0.29
C THR A 70 19.16 -17.39 -0.11
N LEU A 71 20.17 -16.85 0.55
CA LEU A 71 20.84 -15.62 0.16
C LEU A 71 22.02 -15.95 -0.80
N PRO A 72 22.32 -15.07 -1.77
CA PRO A 72 21.69 -13.77 -2.00
C PRO A 72 20.34 -13.84 -2.70
N VAL A 73 19.48 -12.86 -2.43
CA VAL A 73 18.22 -12.66 -3.16
C VAL A 73 18.20 -11.26 -3.79
N THR A 74 17.73 -11.16 -5.03
CA THR A 74 17.64 -9.88 -5.76
C THR A 74 16.18 -9.49 -5.94
N PHE A 75 15.85 -8.25 -5.57
CA PHE A 75 14.55 -7.64 -5.87
C PHE A 75 14.72 -6.49 -6.87
N LYS A 76 13.70 -6.32 -7.72
CA LYS A 76 13.55 -5.14 -8.57
C LYS A 76 12.82 -4.05 -7.78
N PHE A 77 13.47 -2.91 -7.64
CA PHE A 77 12.94 -1.61 -7.23
C PHE A 77 12.92 -0.66 -8.45
N GLY A 78 12.59 0.60 -8.23
CA GLY A 78 12.47 1.60 -9.29
C GLY A 78 11.22 1.38 -10.16
N SER A 79 11.13 2.13 -11.26
CA SER A 79 10.05 2.00 -12.25
C SER A 79 10.41 1.00 -13.36
N ASP A 80 9.51 0.80 -14.31
CA ASP A 80 9.82 -0.01 -15.49
C ASP A 80 10.79 0.69 -16.44
N GLU A 81 10.79 2.02 -16.46
CA GLU A 81 11.70 2.86 -17.25
C GLU A 81 13.07 3.02 -16.58
N GLN A 82 13.10 3.05 -15.24
CA GLN A 82 14.32 3.17 -14.43
C GLN A 82 14.36 2.07 -13.37
N PRO A 83 14.66 0.82 -13.77
CA PRO A 83 14.71 -0.29 -12.84
C PRO A 83 15.97 -0.25 -11.98
N GLU A 84 15.82 -0.51 -10.67
CA GLU A 84 16.93 -0.61 -9.72
C GLU A 84 16.95 -2.01 -9.11
N TYR A 85 18.00 -2.79 -9.34
CA TYR A 85 18.12 -4.14 -8.79
C TYR A 85 18.89 -4.13 -7.49
N TYR A 86 18.24 -4.55 -6.40
CA TYR A 86 18.85 -4.59 -5.07
C TYR A 86 19.08 -6.04 -4.63
N THR A 87 20.35 -6.40 -4.43
CA THR A 87 20.74 -7.74 -3.97
C THR A 87 21.04 -7.73 -2.47
N PHE A 88 20.24 -8.49 -1.72
CA PHE A 88 20.45 -8.71 -0.30
C PHE A 88 21.35 -9.92 -0.11
N THR A 89 22.53 -9.70 0.48
CA THR A 89 23.49 -10.78 0.78
C THR A 89 23.50 -11.17 2.26
N GLN A 90 22.93 -10.31 3.12
CA GLN A 90 22.92 -10.49 4.57
C GLN A 90 21.49 -10.54 5.09
N LEU A 91 21.23 -11.45 6.03
CA LEU A 91 19.90 -11.63 6.61
C LEU A 91 19.39 -10.37 7.31
N ASP A 92 20.28 -9.66 8.02
CA ASP A 92 19.92 -8.41 8.71
C ASP A 92 19.49 -7.30 7.74
N GLU A 93 20.06 -7.26 6.55
CA GLU A 93 19.69 -6.27 5.53
C GLU A 93 18.32 -6.59 4.93
N LEU A 94 18.05 -7.87 4.65
CA LEU A 94 16.75 -8.32 4.18
C LEU A 94 15.66 -8.10 5.24
N LYS A 95 15.99 -8.33 6.51
CA LYS A 95 15.13 -8.03 7.66
C LYS A 95 14.78 -6.56 7.77
N ASP A 96 15.77 -5.68 7.65
CA ASP A 96 15.57 -4.23 7.69
C ASP A 96 14.60 -3.77 6.59
N PHE A 97 14.82 -4.22 5.36
CA PHE A 97 13.90 -3.98 4.25
C PHE A 97 12.48 -4.48 4.54
N TYR A 98 12.34 -5.76 4.90
CA TYR A 98 11.03 -6.38 5.08
C TYR A 98 10.23 -5.72 6.21
N THR A 99 10.86 -5.46 7.35
CA THR A 99 10.21 -4.83 8.50
C THR A 99 9.78 -3.39 8.21
N LYS A 100 10.58 -2.61 7.47
CA LYS A 100 10.21 -1.26 7.01
C LYS A 100 9.05 -1.28 6.02
N ALA A 101 9.05 -2.21 5.06
CA ALA A 101 7.95 -2.36 4.10
C ALA A 101 6.62 -2.71 4.81
N VAL A 102 6.64 -3.68 5.73
CA VAL A 102 5.47 -4.07 6.52
C VAL A 102 5.01 -2.91 7.42
N GLY A 103 5.94 -2.21 8.08
CA GLY A 103 5.62 -1.06 8.91
C GLY A 103 4.97 0.08 8.13
N PHE A 104 5.42 0.32 6.89
CA PHE A 104 4.79 1.28 5.98
C PHE A 104 3.36 0.86 5.63
N ILE A 105 3.14 -0.40 5.22
CA ILE A 105 1.81 -0.93 4.89
C ILE A 105 0.84 -0.74 6.07
N GLN A 106 1.26 -1.15 7.27
CA GLN A 106 0.44 -1.03 8.48
C GLN A 106 0.09 0.42 8.80
N LYS A 107 1.04 1.35 8.64
CA LYS A 107 0.80 2.78 8.83
C LYS A 107 -0.27 3.30 7.86
N VAL A 108 -0.13 3.00 6.57
CA VAL A 108 -1.07 3.48 5.54
C VAL A 108 -2.47 2.88 5.74
N LEU A 109 -2.56 1.60 6.09
CA LEU A 109 -3.83 0.96 6.46
C LEU A 109 -4.50 1.67 7.65
N ALA A 110 -3.74 1.95 8.72
CA ALA A 110 -4.26 2.64 9.89
C ALA A 110 -4.73 4.07 9.57
N GLU A 111 -4.04 4.78 8.69
CA GLU A 111 -4.49 6.09 8.18
C GLU A 111 -5.77 5.97 7.35
N GLY A 112 -5.89 4.93 6.52
CA GLY A 112 -7.10 4.60 5.76
C GLY A 112 -8.30 4.34 6.66
N TRP A 113 -8.14 3.53 7.72
CA TRP A 113 -9.19 3.28 8.71
C TRP A 113 -9.63 4.56 9.41
N LYS A 114 -8.68 5.39 9.88
CA LYS A 114 -9.00 6.69 10.51
C LYS A 114 -9.81 7.62 9.60
N LYS A 115 -9.63 7.56 8.28
CA LYS A 115 -10.41 8.35 7.32
C LYS A 115 -11.84 7.80 7.20
N LYS A 116 -11.98 6.48 7.11
CA LYS A 116 -13.30 5.82 7.08
C LYS A 116 -14.09 6.02 8.38
N ASP A 117 -13.44 5.94 9.54
CA ASP A 117 -14.08 6.14 10.84
C ASP A 117 -14.62 7.57 11.04
N LYS A 118 -14.08 8.53 10.29
CA LYS A 118 -14.55 9.93 10.29
C LYS A 118 -15.70 10.18 9.33
N PHE A 119 -16.09 9.21 8.50
CA PHE A 119 -17.20 9.35 7.58
C PHE A 119 -18.50 9.60 8.35
N LYS A 120 -19.27 10.59 7.90
CA LYS A 120 -20.57 10.96 8.47
C LYS A 120 -21.58 11.05 7.36
N LEU A 121 -22.46 10.07 7.29
CA LEU A 121 -23.50 9.97 6.25
C LEU A 121 -24.43 11.18 6.23
N ASP A 122 -24.75 11.76 7.39
CA ASP A 122 -25.64 12.92 7.50
C ASP A 122 -25.17 14.14 6.68
N LEU A 123 -23.87 14.26 6.41
CA LEU A 123 -23.32 15.35 5.59
C LEU A 123 -23.69 15.24 4.10
N TYR A 124 -24.21 14.10 3.66
CA TYR A 124 -24.54 13.81 2.27
C TYR A 124 -26.06 13.73 2.04
N ARG A 125 -26.87 13.86 3.09
CA ARG A 125 -28.32 13.88 2.98
C ARG A 125 -28.77 15.27 2.51
N ILE A 126 -29.58 15.29 1.47
CA ILE A 126 -30.25 16.50 0.98
C ILE A 126 -31.68 16.46 1.53
N GLU A 127 -32.07 17.53 2.23
CA GLU A 127 -33.45 17.78 2.68
C GLU A 127 -34.44 17.78 1.50
#